data_AF-A0A350P9T7-F1
#
_entry.id   AF-A0A350P9T7-F1
#
_cell.length_a   1.000
_cell.length_b   1.000
_cell.length_c   1.000
_cell.angle_alpha   90.00
_cell.angle_beta   90.00
_cell.angle_gamma   90.00
#
_symmetry.space_group_name_H-M   'P 1'
#
loop_
_entity.id
_entity.type
_entity.pdbx_description
1 polymer ?
#
loop_
_entity_poly.entity_id
_entity_poly.type
_entity_poly.pdbx_seq_one_letter_code
_entity_poly.pdbx_strand_id
1 'polypeptide(L)' 'MQELNQQSLSLVTGGNASDAAVGGISGFAGGAAIGAQIGMVAGVPGVLVGTLVGGFVGTITGVYAALES' A
#
# COMPACT_ATOMS: atom_id res chain seq x y z
N MET A 1 6.11 -13.65 30.78
CA MET A 1 6.84 -12.35 30.83
C MET A 1 7.89 -12.18 29.72
N GLN A 2 8.33 -13.23 29.01
CA GLN A 2 9.31 -13.09 27.92
C GLN A 2 8.71 -12.68 26.56
N GLU A 3 7.41 -12.92 26.33
CA GLU A 3 6.72 -12.56 25.06
C GLU A 3 6.46 -11.06 24.92
N LEU A 4 6.13 -10.37 26.02
CA LEU A 4 5.91 -8.92 26.05
C LEU A 4 7.16 -8.14 25.60
N ASN A 5 8.35 -8.66 25.91
CA ASN A 5 9.61 -8.01 25.53
C ASN A 5 9.87 -8.08 24.02
N GLN A 6 9.42 -9.14 23.33
CA GLN A 6 9.55 -9.26 21.88
C GLN A 6 8.52 -8.43 21.12
N GLN A 7 7.28 -8.34 21.61
CA GLN A 7 6.26 -7.47 21.03
C GLN A 7 6.63 -5.99 21.15
N SER A 8 7.16 -5.56 22.30
CA SER A 8 7.68 -4.21 22.47
C SER A 8 8.88 -3.94 21.56
N LEU A 9 9.76 -4.94 21.36
CA LEU A 9 10.90 -4.80 20.47
C LEU A 9 10.47 -4.70 19.00
N SER A 10 9.49 -5.49 18.55
CA SER A 10 8.99 -5.42 17.17
C SER A 10 8.28 -4.09 16.87
N LEU A 11 7.52 -3.56 17.83
CA LEU A 11 6.93 -2.22 17.75
C LEU A 11 8.00 -1.12 17.71
N VAL A 12 9.06 -1.24 18.51
CA VAL A 12 10.17 -0.26 18.57
C VAL A 12 11.13 -0.38 17.38
N THR A 13 11.29 -1.58 16.82
CA THR A 13 12.20 -1.89 15.70
C THR A 13 11.52 -1.75 14.33
N GLY A 14 10.20 -1.49 14.30
CA GLY A 14 9.48 -1.13 13.07
C GLY A 14 9.10 -2.31 12.18
N GLY A 15 8.91 -3.52 12.72
CA GLY A 15 8.49 -4.69 11.94
C GLY A 15 7.20 -4.42 11.16
N ASN A 16 6.16 -3.99 11.87
CA ASN A 16 4.85 -3.66 11.26
C ASN A 16 4.92 -2.43 10.33
N ALA A 17 5.87 -1.52 10.54
CA ALA A 17 6.06 -0.36 9.69
C ALA A 17 6.73 -0.75 8.36
N SER A 18 7.63 -1.73 8.40
CA SER A 18 8.32 -2.25 7.21
C SER A 18 7.35 -3.06 6.35
N ASP A 19 6.52 -3.90 6.96
CA ASP A 19 5.48 -4.66 6.24
C ASP A 19 4.42 -3.73 5.66
N ALA A 20 3.95 -2.74 6.43
CA ALA A 20 3.06 -1.68 5.92
C ALA A 20 3.70 -0.90 4.76
N ALA A 21 5.00 -0.59 4.82
CA ALA A 21 5.68 0.11 3.73
C ALA A 21 5.76 -0.74 2.46
N VAL A 22 6.11 -2.03 2.58
CA VAL A 22 6.15 -2.97 1.43
C VAL A 22 4.75 -3.18 0.86
N GLY A 23 3.75 -3.36 1.72
CA GLY A 23 2.33 -3.45 1.35
C GLY A 23 1.86 -2.18 0.63
N GLY A 24 2.22 -1.00 1.16
CA GLY A 24 1.86 0.29 0.57
C GLY A 24 2.49 0.54 -0.80
N ILE A 25 3.76 0.17 -0.99
CA ILE A 25 4.46 0.32 -2.28
C ILE A 25 3.91 -0.66 -3.32
N SER A 26 3.76 -1.93 -2.96
CA SER A 26 3.20 -2.95 -3.87
C SER A 26 1.75 -2.65 -4.22
N GLY A 27 0.97 -2.22 -3.23
CA GLY A 27 -0.39 -1.74 -3.40
C GLY A 27 -0.46 -0.52 -4.31
N PHE A 28 0.41 0.48 -4.14
CA PHE A 28 0.49 1.63 -5.03
C PHE A 28 0.73 1.19 -6.47
N ALA A 29 1.72 0.34 -6.72
CA ALA A 29 2.07 -0.10 -8.06
C ALA A 29 0.90 -0.85 -8.74
N GLY A 30 0.25 -1.76 -8.03
CA GLY A 30 -0.91 -2.50 -8.54
C GLY A 30 -2.11 -1.58 -8.79
N GLY A 31 -2.45 -0.74 -7.82
CA GLY A 31 -3.55 0.21 -7.93
C GLY A 31 -3.33 1.25 -9.02
N ALA A 32 -2.12 1.78 -9.15
CA ALA A 32 -1.73 2.71 -10.19
C ALA A 32 -1.86 2.09 -11.59
N ALA A 33 -1.43 0.84 -11.76
CA ALA A 33 -1.55 0.13 -13.04
C ALA A 33 -3.01 -0.11 -13.45
N ILE A 34 -3.87 -0.50 -12.50
CA ILE A 34 -5.31 -0.69 -12.77
C ILE A 34 -5.97 0.66 -13.06
N GLY A 35 -5.68 1.66 -12.24
CA GLY A 35 -6.20 3.02 -12.40
C GLY A 35 -5.80 3.65 -13.73
N ALA A 36 -4.56 3.46 -14.18
CA ALA A 36 -4.08 3.87 -15.49
C ALA A 36 -4.90 3.21 -16.61
N GLN A 37 -5.12 1.89 -16.53
CA GLN A 37 -5.88 1.13 -17.53
C GLN A 37 -7.32 1.62 -17.65
N ILE A 38 -8.00 1.86 -16.52
CA ILE A 38 -9.36 2.43 -16.50
C ILE A 38 -9.34 3.86 -17.08
N GLY A 39 -8.34 4.64 -16.70
CA GLY A 39 -8.16 6.02 -17.14
C GLY A 39 -7.93 6.20 -18.64
N MET A 40 -7.47 5.15 -19.35
CA MET A 40 -7.24 5.22 -20.81
C MET A 40 -8.49 5.60 -21.60
N VAL A 41 -9.69 5.28 -21.08
CA VAL A 41 -10.97 5.64 -21.72
C VAL A 41 -11.15 7.15 -21.86
N ALA A 42 -10.58 7.93 -20.94
CA ALA A 42 -10.62 9.39 -20.95
C ALA A 42 -9.32 10.04 -21.50
N GLY A 43 -8.46 9.26 -22.15
CA GLY A 43 -7.19 9.73 -22.70
C GLY A 43 -6.14 10.08 -21.64
N VAL A 44 -5.14 10.88 -22.02
CA VAL A 44 -3.98 11.19 -21.15
C VAL A 44 -4.37 11.75 -19.78
N PRO A 45 -5.30 12.72 -19.65
CA PRO A 45 -5.71 13.22 -18.34
C PRO A 45 -6.37 12.13 -17.48
N GLY A 46 -7.16 11.26 -18.11
CA GLY A 46 -7.78 10.11 -17.46
C GLY A 46 -6.75 9.13 -16.92
N VAL A 47 -5.70 8.83 -17.69
CA VAL A 47 -4.59 7.97 -17.24
C VAL A 47 -3.90 8.59 -16.03
N LEU A 48 -3.59 9.89 -16.04
CA LEU A 48 -2.92 10.55 -14.91
C LEU A 48 -3.77 10.51 -13.64
N VAL A 49 -5.05 10.89 -13.74
CA VAL A 49 -5.98 10.87 -12.60
C VAL A 49 -6.20 9.44 -12.12
N GLY A 50 -6.43 8.51 -13.05
CA GLY A 50 -6.62 7.09 -12.75
C GLY A 50 -5.42 6.48 -12.04
N THR A 51 -4.20 6.76 -12.52
CA THR A 51 -2.95 6.30 -11.90
C THR A 51 -2.83 6.82 -10.47
N LEU A 52 -3.09 8.11 -10.26
CA LEU A 52 -3.03 8.72 -8.92
C LEU A 52 -4.07 8.13 -7.97
N VAL A 53 -5.34 8.13 -8.37
CA VAL A 53 -6.44 7.63 -7.52
C VAL A 53 -6.27 6.13 -7.25
N GLY A 54 -6.01 5.35 -8.30
CA GLY A 54 -5.76 3.92 -8.18
C GLY A 54 -4.55 3.64 -7.31
N GLY A 55 -3.46 4.39 -7.48
CA GLY A 55 -2.27 4.30 -6.65
C GLY A 55 -2.56 4.56 -5.17
N PHE A 56 -3.26 5.66 -4.85
CA PHE A 56 -3.62 5.97 -3.45
C PHE A 56 -4.52 4.90 -2.82
N VAL A 57 -5.56 4.46 -3.52
CA VAL A 57 -6.43 3.38 -3.04
C VAL A 57 -5.63 2.10 -2.84
N GLY A 58 -4.76 1.78 -3.79
CA GLY A 58 -3.86 0.63 -3.73
C GLY A 58 -2.90 0.68 -2.55
N THR A 59 -2.31 1.84 -2.25
CA THR A 59 -1.47 2.01 -1.06
C THR A 59 -2.24 1.71 0.22
N ILE A 60 -3.45 2.26 0.36
CA ILE A 60 -4.27 2.07 1.56
C ILE A 60 -4.62 0.59 1.73
N THR A 61 -5.10 -0.07 0.67
CA THR A 61 -5.48 -1.49 0.74
C THR A 61 -4.27 -2.40 0.92
N GLY A 62 -3.13 -2.06 0.32
CA GLY A 62 -1.88 -2.80 0.48
C GLY A 62 -1.29 -2.68 1.89
N VAL A 63 -1.32 -1.48 2.49
CA VAL A 63 -0.97 -1.27 3.90
C VAL A 63 -1.90 -2.07 4.80
N TYR A 64 -3.21 -2.00 4.55
CA TYR A 64 -4.20 -2.69 5.36
C TYR A 64 -4.00 -4.22 5.31
N ALA A 65 -3.84 -4.78 4.13
CA ALA A 65 -3.58 -6.21 3.95
C ALA A 65 -2.28 -6.67 4.61
N ALA A 66 -1.22 -5.84 4.59
CA ALA A 66 0.06 -6.15 5.23
C ALA A 66 0.02 -6.04 6.76
N LEU A 67 -0.93 -5.29 7.32
CA LEU A 67 -1.14 -5.18 8.77
C LEU A 67 -2.08 -6.26 9.32
N GLU A 68 -2.91 -6.87 8.46
CA GLU A 68 -3.79 -7.99 8.80
C GLU A 68 -3.14 -9.37 8.60
N SER A 69 -2.02 -9.46 7.88
CA SER A 69 -1.28 -10.70 7.60
C SER A 69 -0.33 -11.10 8.72
#